data_AF-A0A0F8YAP3-F1
#
_entry.id   AF-A0A0F8YAP3-F1
#
_cell.length_a   1.000
_cell.length_b   1.000
_cell.length_c   1.000
_cell.angle_alpha   90.00
_cell.angle_beta   90.00
_cell.angle_gamma   90.00
#
_symmetry.space_group_name_H-M   'P 1'
#
loop_
_entity.id
_entity.type
_entity.pdbx_description
1 polymer ?
#
loop_
_entity_poly.entity_id
_entity_poly.type
_entity_poly.pdbx_seq_one_letter_code
_entity_poly.pdbx_strand_id
1 'polypeptide(L)'
;MTDFHKIGELLLKLSIEFSIKNNIPEIYLSHFTQETDYLVDLIEEYGFKKVAVMKHKWSETPEDVYLKKLIIESEEVIALKPTEISQIFYPSFYNGFGVKKHIIPIQPQYHERLFTDFPRRQSTLNEFSGNFIIEGNTIKKAYLSHSSSKKMEPGDIIIFYRSKDMKSVVSLGVIESVYYNVSDPNEITSTVGKRSVYSSSEINEIALQPTTIILFNHHFHFKKPITLKNLLKLDILNGSPQSIMEIS
;
A
#
# COMPACT_ATOMS: atom_id res chain seq x y z
N MET A 1 18.63 -9.34 -9.34
CA MET A 1 17.61 -8.59 -10.12
C MET A 1 16.52 -7.94 -9.26
N THR A 2 16.44 -8.22 -7.95
CA THR A 2 15.22 -8.00 -7.16
C THR A 2 15.21 -6.73 -6.30
N ASP A 3 16.38 -6.13 -6.06
CA ASP A 3 16.50 -4.88 -5.30
C ASP A 3 16.16 -3.64 -6.16
N PHE A 4 16.36 -3.75 -7.48
CA PHE A 4 16.06 -2.67 -8.43
C PHE A 4 14.56 -2.37 -8.55
N HIS A 5 13.68 -3.38 -8.50
CA HIS A 5 12.23 -3.16 -8.51
C HIS A 5 11.75 -2.33 -7.33
N LYS A 6 12.30 -2.59 -6.14
CA LYS A 6 11.92 -1.86 -4.92
C LYS A 6 12.44 -0.42 -4.92
N ILE A 7 13.62 -0.18 -5.50
CA ILE A 7 14.13 1.18 -5.73
C ILE A 7 13.23 1.91 -6.73
N GLY A 8 12.80 1.23 -7.81
CA GLY A 8 11.85 1.78 -8.77
C GLY A 8 10.53 2.20 -8.11
N GLU A 9 9.95 1.32 -7.29
CA GLU A 9 8.72 1.62 -6.53
C GLU A 9 8.90 2.81 -5.58
N LEU A 10 10.05 2.88 -4.89
CA LEU A 10 10.37 4.03 -4.04
C LEU A 10 10.47 5.34 -4.84
N LEU A 11 11.13 5.32 -6.00
CA LEU A 11 11.24 6.51 -6.87
C LEU A 11 9.87 6.94 -7.43
N LEU A 12 9.01 5.99 -7.80
CA LEU A 12 7.63 6.27 -8.21
C LEU A 12 6.85 6.90 -7.07
N LYS A 13 6.92 6.31 -5.87
CA LYS A 13 6.29 6.87 -4.66
C LYS A 13 6.72 8.31 -4.41
N LEU A 14 8.03 8.59 -4.43
CA LEU A 14 8.57 9.94 -4.24
C LEU A 14 8.07 10.93 -5.32
N SER A 15 8.02 10.49 -6.58
CA SER A 15 7.52 11.31 -7.70
C SER A 15 6.04 11.66 -7.55
N ILE A 16 5.24 10.69 -7.10
CA ILE A 16 3.82 10.85 -6.82
C ILE A 16 3.58 11.76 -5.61
N GLU A 17 4.32 11.55 -4.51
CA GLU A 17 4.27 12.41 -3.32
C GLU A 17 4.65 13.86 -3.65
N PHE A 18 5.68 14.06 -4.46
CA PHE A 18 6.07 15.37 -4.96
C PHE A 18 4.93 16.03 -5.73
N SER A 19 4.28 15.28 -6.63
CA SER A 19 3.18 15.80 -7.45
C SER A 19 1.99 16.22 -6.60
N ILE A 20 1.60 15.40 -5.62
CA ILE A 20 0.52 15.72 -4.67
C ILE A 20 0.85 16.97 -3.85
N LYS A 21 2.09 17.08 -3.34
CA LYS A 21 2.51 18.23 -2.53
C LYS A 21 2.46 19.54 -3.32
N ASN A 22 2.66 19.48 -4.64
CA ASN A 22 2.68 20.63 -5.52
C ASN A 22 1.39 20.82 -6.33
N ASN A 23 0.33 20.05 -6.04
CA ASN A 23 -0.94 20.07 -6.78
C ASN A 23 -0.77 19.84 -8.29
N ILE A 24 0.15 18.95 -8.67
CA ILE A 24 0.38 18.56 -10.05
C ILE A 24 -0.55 17.36 -10.35
N PRO A 25 -1.51 17.49 -11.29
CA PRO A 25 -2.53 16.47 -11.50
C PRO A 25 -2.05 15.27 -12.32
N GLU A 26 -0.95 15.42 -13.04
CA GLU A 26 -0.45 14.43 -14.01
C GLU A 26 1.08 14.31 -13.96
N ILE A 27 1.58 13.10 -14.18
CA ILE A 27 3.01 12.79 -14.26
C ILE A 27 3.25 12.14 -15.62
N TYR A 28 4.28 12.57 -16.34
CA TYR A 28 4.68 11.91 -17.58
C TYR A 28 6.12 11.40 -17.51
N LEU A 29 6.40 10.37 -18.30
CA LEU A 29 7.71 9.77 -18.51
C LEU A 29 7.86 9.40 -19.98
N SER A 30 9.03 9.65 -20.58
CA SER A 30 9.40 9.05 -21.86
C SER A 30 10.43 7.95 -21.65
N HIS A 31 10.34 6.87 -22.44
CA HIS A 31 11.27 5.75 -22.36
C HIS A 31 11.48 5.07 -23.71
N PHE A 32 12.70 4.60 -23.97
CA PHE A 32 13.02 3.75 -25.10
C PHE A 32 12.62 2.29 -24.79
N THR A 33 11.35 1.97 -25.01
CA THR A 33 10.77 0.67 -24.67
C THR A 33 11.45 -0.49 -25.38
N GLN A 34 11.66 -1.59 -24.65
CA GLN A 34 12.22 -2.85 -25.15
C GLN A 34 11.17 -3.97 -25.10
N GLU A 35 11.44 -5.11 -25.76
CA GLU A 35 10.53 -6.27 -25.76
C GLU A 35 10.29 -6.84 -24.36
N THR A 36 11.31 -6.82 -23.49
CA THR A 36 11.19 -7.14 -22.06
C THR A 36 11.63 -5.93 -21.25
N ASP A 37 10.66 -5.19 -20.72
CA ASP A 37 10.91 -3.91 -20.09
C ASP A 37 10.28 -3.83 -18.70
N TYR A 38 11.10 -4.13 -17.69
CA TYR A 38 10.71 -4.10 -16.29
C TYR A 38 10.27 -2.72 -15.80
N LEU A 39 10.74 -1.63 -16.42
CA LEU A 39 10.29 -0.30 -16.05
C LEU A 39 8.86 -0.07 -16.54
N VAL A 40 8.56 -0.48 -17.78
CA VAL A 40 7.21 -0.41 -18.32
C VAL A 40 6.24 -1.23 -17.48
N ASP A 41 6.58 -2.48 -17.15
CA ASP A 41 5.75 -3.33 -16.28
C ASP A 41 5.48 -2.65 -14.92
N LEU A 42 6.51 -2.06 -14.32
CA LEU A 42 6.41 -1.37 -13.04
C LEU A 42 5.52 -0.12 -13.12
N ILE A 43 5.74 0.77 -14.09
CA ILE A 43 4.96 2.02 -14.16
C ILE A 43 3.49 1.74 -14.51
N GLU A 44 3.22 0.74 -15.35
CA GLU A 44 1.85 0.33 -15.69
C GLU A 44 1.11 -0.23 -14.46
N GLU A 45 1.81 -0.97 -13.59
CA GLU A 45 1.25 -1.44 -12.31
C GLU A 45 0.79 -0.26 -11.42
N TYR A 46 1.45 0.90 -11.52
CA TYR A 46 1.10 2.14 -10.81
C TYR A 46 0.27 3.13 -11.63
N GLY A 47 -0.35 2.67 -12.72
CA GLY A 47 -1.35 3.44 -13.46
C GLY A 47 -0.81 4.43 -14.50
N PHE A 48 0.47 4.32 -14.86
CA PHE A 48 0.96 4.95 -16.08
C PHE A 48 0.38 4.24 -17.30
N LYS A 49 -0.02 4.99 -18.32
CA LYS A 49 -0.51 4.45 -19.59
C LYS A 49 0.26 5.09 -20.74
N LYS A 50 0.65 4.29 -21.73
CA LYS A 50 1.22 4.81 -22.98
C LYS A 50 0.18 5.65 -23.71
N VAL A 51 0.50 6.92 -23.96
CA VAL A 51 -0.39 7.90 -24.61
C VAL A 51 0.15 8.43 -25.93
N ALA A 52 1.46 8.35 -26.16
CA ALA A 52 2.08 8.82 -27.39
C ALA A 52 3.39 8.09 -27.69
N VAL A 53 3.92 8.35 -28.89
CA VAL A 53 5.24 7.93 -29.34
C VAL A 53 5.97 9.18 -29.80
N MET A 54 7.07 9.53 -29.12
CA MET A 54 7.92 10.67 -29.41
C MET A 54 9.01 10.26 -30.40
N LYS A 55 9.01 10.88 -31.57
CA LYS A 55 10.05 10.70 -32.59
C LYS A 55 11.11 11.77 -32.47
N HIS A 56 12.37 11.38 -32.59
CA HIS A 56 13.52 12.27 -32.52
C HIS A 56 14.11 12.50 -33.90
N LYS A 57 14.65 13.70 -34.15
CA LYS A 57 15.42 13.95 -35.38
C LYS A 57 16.81 13.30 -35.34
N TRP A 58 17.31 13.02 -34.14
CA TRP A 58 18.66 12.55 -33.86
C TRP A 58 18.74 11.03 -33.59
N SER A 59 17.61 10.32 -33.56
CA SER A 59 17.53 8.88 -33.32
C SER A 59 16.42 8.27 -34.17
N GLU A 60 16.70 7.14 -34.82
CA GLU A 60 15.69 6.34 -35.53
C GLU A 60 14.78 5.58 -34.55
N THR A 61 15.26 5.30 -33.34
CA THR A 61 14.47 4.69 -32.27
C THR A 61 13.59 5.76 -31.63
N PRO A 62 12.26 5.60 -31.63
CA PRO A 62 11.36 6.50 -30.91
C PRO A 62 11.32 6.17 -29.41
N GLU A 63 10.84 7.12 -28.61
CA GLU A 63 10.48 6.88 -27.21
C GLU A 63 8.97 6.76 -27.07
N ASP A 64 8.52 5.85 -26.22
CA ASP A 64 7.13 5.82 -25.79
C ASP A 64 6.93 6.84 -24.66
N VAL A 65 5.79 7.54 -24.70
CA VAL A 65 5.39 8.51 -23.68
C VAL A 65 4.27 7.92 -22.86
N TYR A 66 4.51 7.85 -21.55
CA TYR A 66 3.58 7.35 -20.55
C TYR A 66 3.05 8.49 -19.70
N LEU A 67 1.74 8.48 -19.43
CA LEU A 67 1.06 9.47 -18.60
C LEU A 67 0.36 8.77 -17.44
N LYS A 68 0.49 9.33 -16.26
CA LYS A 68 -0.27 8.96 -15.06
C LYS A 68 -1.11 10.15 -14.61
N LYS A 69 -2.42 9.92 -14.48
CA LYS A 69 -3.34 10.86 -13.83
C LYS A 69 -3.44 10.56 -12.34
N LEU A 70 -3.49 11.59 -11.51
CA LEU A 70 -3.67 11.49 -10.06
C LEU A 70 -5.08 11.87 -9.62
N ILE A 71 -5.76 12.70 -10.39
CA ILE A 71 -7.14 13.14 -10.13
C ILE A 71 -8.10 12.25 -10.94
N ILE A 72 -9.20 11.87 -10.30
CA ILE A 72 -10.26 11.09 -10.93
C ILE A 72 -11.35 12.06 -11.38
N GLU A 73 -11.74 12.02 -12.65
CA GLU A 73 -12.94 12.72 -13.11
C GLU A 73 -14.19 11.88 -12.78
N SER A 74 -15.29 12.54 -12.41
CA SER A 74 -16.52 11.91 -11.90
C SER A 74 -17.07 10.81 -12.82
N GLU A 75 -16.94 11.00 -14.12
CA GLU A 75 -17.38 10.12 -15.19
C GLU A 75 -16.52 8.85 -15.28
N GLU A 76 -15.22 8.94 -14.93
CA GLU A 76 -14.29 7.80 -14.93
C GLU A 76 -14.56 6.85 -13.74
N VAL A 77 -15.12 7.34 -12.64
CA VAL A 77 -15.43 6.55 -11.43
C VAL A 77 -16.52 5.50 -11.69
N ILE A 78 -17.52 5.83 -12.50
CA ILE A 78 -18.76 5.06 -12.61
C ILE A 78 -18.51 3.66 -13.23
N ALA A 79 -17.48 3.54 -14.06
CA ALA A 79 -17.19 2.31 -14.80
C ALA A 79 -16.15 1.40 -14.11
N LEU A 80 -15.51 1.85 -13.03
CA LEU A 80 -14.35 1.17 -12.44
C LEU A 80 -14.66 0.59 -11.05
N LYS A 81 -14.10 -0.58 -10.77
CA LYS A 81 -14.12 -1.15 -9.42
C LYS A 81 -13.22 -0.35 -8.48
N PRO A 82 -13.49 -0.32 -7.17
CA PRO A 82 -12.63 0.36 -6.19
C PRO A 82 -11.14 -0.03 -6.25
N THR A 83 -10.84 -1.30 -6.53
CA THR A 83 -9.46 -1.79 -6.73
C THR A 83 -8.80 -1.16 -7.96
N GLU A 84 -9.51 -1.08 -9.09
CA GLU A 84 -9.02 -0.48 -10.33
C GLU A 84 -8.79 1.03 -10.15
N ILE A 85 -9.69 1.71 -9.45
CA ILE A 85 -9.53 3.12 -9.09
C ILE A 85 -8.25 3.31 -8.27
N SER A 86 -8.07 2.50 -7.21
CA SER A 86 -6.89 2.58 -6.35
C SER A 86 -5.59 2.27 -7.09
N GLN A 87 -5.62 1.49 -8.16
CA GLN A 87 -4.44 1.15 -8.95
C GLN A 87 -4.11 2.25 -9.96
N ILE A 88 -5.08 2.59 -10.81
CA ILE A 88 -4.92 3.54 -11.92
C ILE A 88 -4.60 4.93 -11.39
N PHE A 89 -5.38 5.39 -10.41
CA PHE A 89 -5.30 6.76 -9.90
C PHE A 89 -4.52 6.86 -8.59
N TYR A 90 -3.73 5.85 -8.22
CA TYR A 90 -2.95 5.87 -6.98
C TYR A 90 -2.25 7.23 -6.78
N PRO A 91 -2.39 7.88 -5.61
CA PRO A 91 -3.00 7.37 -4.37
C PRO A 91 -4.44 7.84 -4.15
N SER A 92 -5.17 8.19 -5.21
CA SER A 92 -6.62 8.37 -5.12
C SER A 92 -7.32 7.02 -4.98
N PHE A 93 -8.41 6.99 -4.22
CA PHE A 93 -9.20 5.78 -3.94
C PHE A 93 -10.67 6.12 -3.75
N TYR A 94 -11.52 5.12 -3.97
CA TYR A 94 -12.94 5.22 -3.70
C TYR A 94 -13.22 4.98 -2.21
N ASN A 95 -13.95 5.91 -1.56
CA ASN A 95 -14.31 5.83 -0.14
C ASN A 95 -15.83 5.92 0.12
N GLY A 96 -16.64 5.82 -0.93
CA GLY A 96 -18.10 5.89 -0.84
C GLY A 96 -18.76 4.68 -0.18
N PHE A 97 -20.08 4.57 -0.32
CA PHE A 97 -20.89 3.52 0.31
C PHE A 97 -20.65 2.11 -0.23
N GLY A 98 -20.04 1.98 -1.42
CA GLY A 98 -19.75 0.69 -2.04
C GLY A 98 -18.56 -0.07 -1.43
N VAL A 99 -17.87 0.48 -0.43
CA VAL A 99 -16.72 -0.16 0.23
C VAL A 99 -16.84 -0.12 1.74
N LYS A 100 -16.45 -1.22 2.40
CA LYS A 100 -16.40 -1.30 3.86
C LYS A 100 -15.10 -0.68 4.36
N LYS A 101 -15.11 -0.22 5.60
CA LYS A 101 -13.92 0.34 6.27
C LYS A 101 -13.60 -0.51 7.49
N HIS A 102 -12.36 -0.94 7.61
CA HIS A 102 -11.91 -1.85 8.67
C HIS A 102 -10.79 -1.21 9.48
N ILE A 103 -10.95 -1.11 10.80
CA ILE A 103 -9.88 -0.74 11.71
C ILE A 103 -9.08 -1.99 12.07
N ILE A 104 -7.77 -1.92 11.85
CA ILE A 104 -6.80 -2.97 12.19
C ILE A 104 -5.93 -2.50 13.37
N PRO A 105 -6.08 -3.08 14.58
CA PRO A 105 -5.15 -2.80 15.66
C PRO A 105 -3.78 -3.43 15.37
N ILE A 106 -2.72 -2.61 15.42
CA ILE A 106 -1.34 -3.06 15.23
C ILE A 106 -0.50 -2.67 16.44
N GLN A 107 0.38 -3.56 16.89
CA GLN A 107 1.31 -3.25 17.97
C GLN A 107 2.48 -2.40 17.46
N PRO A 108 3.06 -1.51 18.30
CA PRO A 108 4.14 -0.62 17.90
C PRO A 108 5.28 -1.31 17.13
N GLN A 109 5.77 -2.45 17.61
CA GLN A 109 6.88 -3.16 16.99
C GLN A 109 6.58 -3.67 15.57
N TYR A 110 5.34 -4.11 15.30
CA TYR A 110 4.95 -4.53 13.96
C TYR A 110 4.65 -3.33 13.06
N HIS A 111 4.09 -2.25 13.64
CA HIS A 111 3.85 -1.01 12.92
C HIS A 111 5.15 -0.40 12.38
N GLU A 112 6.20 -0.35 13.20
CA GLU A 112 7.50 0.23 12.80
C GLU A 112 8.19 -0.56 11.69
N ARG A 113 7.95 -1.87 11.62
CA ARG A 113 8.43 -2.71 10.52
C ARG A 113 7.60 -2.51 9.26
N LEU A 114 6.27 -2.49 9.40
CA LEU A 114 5.34 -2.37 8.28
C LEU A 114 5.39 -1.00 7.59
N PHE A 115 5.61 0.07 8.36
CA PHE A 115 5.62 1.46 7.92
C PHE A 115 6.94 2.14 8.28
N THR A 116 8.01 1.84 7.54
CA THR A 116 9.35 2.39 7.81
C THR A 116 9.44 3.89 7.53
N ASP A 117 8.55 4.40 6.68
CA ASP A 117 8.39 5.79 6.29
C ASP A 117 7.51 6.62 7.25
N PHE A 118 7.01 6.01 8.33
CA PHE A 118 6.17 6.73 9.28
C PHE A 118 6.95 7.87 9.98
N PRO A 119 6.48 9.14 9.91
CA PRO A 119 7.27 10.32 10.33
C PRO A 119 7.72 10.37 11.80
N ARG A 120 7.12 9.57 12.69
CA ARG A 120 7.43 9.53 14.13
C ARG A 120 8.11 8.22 14.56
N ARG A 121 8.69 7.50 13.61
CA ARG A 121 9.40 6.24 13.88
C ARG A 121 10.81 6.51 14.39
N GLN A 122 11.26 5.70 15.35
CA GLN A 122 12.67 5.63 15.72
C GLN A 122 13.36 4.58 14.86
N SER A 123 14.41 4.97 14.15
CA SER A 123 15.23 4.02 13.37
C SER A 123 15.92 3.01 14.28
N THR A 124 15.97 1.75 13.85
CA THR A 124 16.64 0.68 14.61
C THR A 124 18.15 0.66 14.34
N LEU A 125 18.95 0.17 15.29
CA LEU A 125 20.41 0.02 15.14
C LEU A 125 20.83 -0.77 13.88
N ASN A 126 19.98 -1.72 13.44
CA ASN A 126 20.23 -2.52 12.25
C ASN A 126 20.09 -1.70 10.95
N GLU A 127 19.21 -0.70 10.91
CA GLU A 127 19.09 0.23 9.78
C GLU A 127 20.30 1.16 9.70
N PHE A 128 20.81 1.60 10.86
CA PHE A 128 22.06 2.38 10.92
C PHE A 128 23.28 1.58 10.47
N SER A 129 23.23 0.25 10.53
CA SER A 129 24.30 -0.64 10.09
C SER A 129 24.27 -0.96 8.59
N GLY A 130 23.42 -0.27 7.82
CA GLY A 130 23.37 -0.35 6.35
C GLY A 130 22.42 -1.41 5.79
N ASN A 131 21.67 -2.11 6.64
CA ASN A 131 20.60 -3.02 6.18
C ASN A 131 19.37 -2.18 5.84
N PHE A 132 19.20 -1.88 4.55
CA PHE A 132 18.01 -1.21 4.05
C PHE A 132 16.80 -2.13 4.25
N ILE A 133 15.85 -1.74 5.11
CA ILE A 133 14.57 -2.47 5.25
C ILE A 133 13.70 -2.07 4.07
N ILE A 134 13.91 -2.75 2.94
CA ILE A 134 13.30 -2.34 1.67
C ILE A 134 11.79 -2.63 1.66
N GLU A 135 11.36 -3.67 2.38
CA GLU A 135 9.97 -4.13 2.51
C GLU A 135 9.05 -3.07 3.15
N GLY A 136 9.60 -2.23 4.04
CA GLY A 136 8.83 -1.18 4.69
C GLY A 136 8.57 0.04 3.79
N ASN A 137 9.33 0.22 2.71
CA ASN A 137 9.24 1.41 1.86
C ASN A 137 8.34 1.23 0.63
N THR A 138 7.87 0.01 0.37
CA THR A 138 6.96 -0.30 -0.72
C THR A 138 5.56 0.26 -0.46
N ILE A 139 4.88 0.67 -1.53
CA ILE A 139 3.45 0.96 -1.60
C ILE A 139 2.67 -0.34 -1.33
N LYS A 140 3.05 -1.44 -1.99
CA LYS A 140 2.40 -2.74 -1.79
C LYS A 140 2.91 -3.42 -0.53
N LYS A 141 1.99 -3.81 0.35
CA LYS A 141 2.29 -4.37 1.68
C LYS A 141 1.45 -5.61 1.97
N ALA A 142 1.97 -6.46 2.84
CA ALA A 142 1.27 -7.62 3.38
C ALA A 142 1.13 -7.52 4.90
N TYR A 143 -0.07 -7.77 5.41
CA TYR A 143 -0.34 -7.90 6.83
C TYR A 143 -0.90 -9.28 7.15
N LEU A 144 -0.36 -9.92 8.19
CA LEU A 144 -0.78 -11.24 8.65
C LEU A 144 -1.55 -11.09 9.96
N SER A 145 -2.69 -11.77 10.07
CA SER A 145 -3.58 -11.66 11.22
C SER A 145 -4.25 -12.99 11.55
N HIS A 146 -4.41 -13.29 12.85
CA HIS A 146 -5.28 -14.37 13.33
C HIS A 146 -6.74 -13.92 13.54
N SER A 147 -7.14 -12.81 12.91
CA SER A 147 -8.54 -12.34 12.99
C SER A 147 -9.51 -13.40 12.47
N SER A 148 -10.58 -13.62 13.23
CA SER A 148 -11.70 -14.48 12.84
C SER A 148 -12.69 -13.78 11.88
N SER A 149 -12.57 -12.47 11.67
CA SER A 149 -13.42 -11.71 10.76
C SER A 149 -13.14 -12.10 9.31
N LYS A 150 -14.18 -12.51 8.57
CA LYS A 150 -14.12 -12.89 7.15
C LYS A 150 -14.93 -11.95 6.26
N LYS A 151 -14.93 -10.66 6.60
CA LYS A 151 -15.79 -9.64 5.95
C LYS A 151 -15.07 -8.72 4.98
N MET A 152 -13.73 -8.76 4.95
CA MET A 152 -12.91 -7.90 4.10
C MET A 152 -12.91 -8.40 2.67
N GLU A 153 -13.05 -7.48 1.73
CA GLU A 153 -13.08 -7.74 0.29
C GLU A 153 -12.05 -6.86 -0.44
N PRO A 154 -11.56 -7.27 -1.63
CA PRO A 154 -10.77 -6.40 -2.49
C PRO A 154 -11.45 -5.05 -2.72
N GLY A 155 -10.71 -3.96 -2.53
CA GLY A 155 -11.22 -2.59 -2.66
C GLY A 155 -11.72 -1.97 -1.36
N ASP A 156 -11.92 -2.77 -0.30
CA ASP A 156 -12.22 -2.24 1.03
C ASP A 156 -11.06 -1.37 1.57
N ILE A 157 -11.40 -0.46 2.48
CA ILE A 157 -10.44 0.41 3.15
C ILE A 157 -9.99 -0.25 4.44
N ILE A 158 -8.68 -0.27 4.67
CA ILE A 158 -8.09 -0.64 5.95
C ILE A 158 -7.44 0.56 6.62
N ILE A 159 -7.63 0.69 7.92
CA ILE A 159 -7.21 1.81 8.74
C ILE A 159 -6.42 1.26 9.92
N PHE A 160 -5.12 1.54 9.97
CA PHE A 160 -4.27 1.02 11.03
C PHE A 160 -4.39 1.88 12.30
N TYR A 161 -4.71 1.23 13.42
CA TYR A 161 -4.70 1.80 14.76
C TYR A 161 -3.46 1.33 15.53
N ARG A 162 -2.51 2.24 15.80
CA ARG A 162 -1.32 1.91 16.59
C ARG A 162 -1.69 1.85 18.07
N SER A 163 -1.63 0.63 18.60
CA SER A 163 -2.01 0.30 19.98
C SER A 163 -0.89 0.60 20.99
N LYS A 164 -1.20 0.48 22.29
CA LYS A 164 -0.30 0.67 23.45
C LYS A 164 0.23 2.10 23.64
N ASP A 165 1.05 2.61 22.73
CA ASP A 165 1.75 3.89 22.87
C ASP A 165 0.92 5.08 22.35
N MET A 166 0.64 5.14 21.06
CA MET A 166 -0.02 6.27 20.40
C MET A 166 -1.53 6.25 20.60
N LYS A 167 -2.13 5.05 20.70
CA LYS A 167 -3.58 4.83 20.80
C LYS A 167 -4.35 5.69 19.79
N SER A 168 -3.94 5.60 18.52
CA SER A 168 -4.41 6.48 17.46
C SER A 168 -4.47 5.74 16.13
N VAL A 169 -5.40 6.14 15.26
CA VAL A 169 -5.39 5.81 13.83
C VAL A 169 -4.27 6.60 13.15
N VAL A 170 -3.42 5.91 12.39
CA VAL A 170 -2.13 6.43 11.89
C VAL A 170 -1.91 6.27 10.39
N SER A 171 -2.46 5.22 9.77
CA SER A 171 -2.24 4.93 8.34
C SER A 171 -3.51 4.39 7.68
N LEU A 172 -3.63 4.59 6.38
CA LEU A 172 -4.72 4.08 5.55
C LEU A 172 -4.18 3.33 4.34
N GLY A 173 -4.86 2.25 3.97
CA GLY A 173 -4.61 1.53 2.73
C GLY A 173 -5.89 0.98 2.11
N VAL A 174 -5.76 0.50 0.87
CA VAL A 174 -6.84 -0.17 0.12
C VAL A 174 -6.44 -1.62 -0.12
N ILE A 175 -7.35 -2.54 0.16
CA ILE A 175 -7.12 -3.97 -0.01
C ILE A 175 -7.00 -4.32 -1.49
N GLU A 176 -5.91 -4.97 -1.87
CA GLU A 176 -5.71 -5.59 -3.18
C GLU A 176 -6.33 -7.00 -3.19
N SER A 177 -6.02 -7.81 -2.18
CA SER A 177 -6.58 -9.16 -2.02
C SER A 177 -6.53 -9.64 -0.57
N VAL A 178 -7.39 -10.60 -0.24
CA VAL A 178 -7.45 -11.24 1.09
C VAL A 178 -7.53 -12.75 0.93
N TYR A 179 -6.75 -13.47 1.74
CA TYR A 179 -6.75 -14.93 1.81
C TYR A 179 -7.03 -15.33 3.25
N TYR A 180 -8.01 -16.22 3.46
CA TYR A 180 -8.50 -16.59 4.79
C TYR A 180 -8.14 -18.03 5.14
N ASN A 181 -7.84 -18.27 6.42
CA ASN A 181 -7.51 -19.60 6.99
C ASN A 181 -6.31 -20.28 6.33
N VAL A 182 -5.30 -19.51 5.91
CA VAL A 182 -4.06 -20.06 5.37
C VAL A 182 -3.23 -20.58 6.54
N SER A 183 -2.77 -21.83 6.47
CA SER A 183 -1.97 -22.47 7.53
C SER A 183 -0.69 -23.12 7.02
N ASP A 184 -0.44 -23.13 5.71
CA ASP A 184 0.84 -23.60 5.15
C ASP A 184 1.84 -22.42 5.11
N PRO A 185 2.98 -22.51 5.83
CA PRO A 185 4.04 -21.49 5.75
C PRO A 185 4.53 -21.21 4.33
N ASN A 186 4.56 -22.23 3.45
CA ASN A 186 5.00 -22.07 2.07
C ASN A 186 3.99 -21.28 1.25
N GLU A 187 2.69 -21.56 1.43
CA GLU A 187 1.60 -20.80 0.83
C GLU A 187 1.59 -19.35 1.34
N ILE A 188 1.79 -19.11 2.63
CA ILE A 188 1.90 -17.75 3.18
C ILE A 188 3.08 -17.02 2.53
N THR A 189 4.25 -17.66 2.49
CA THR A 189 5.49 -17.08 1.94
C THR A 189 5.34 -16.74 0.46
N SER A 190 4.76 -17.65 -0.35
CA SER A 190 4.54 -17.40 -1.77
C SER A 190 3.52 -16.29 -2.01
N THR A 191 2.47 -16.22 -1.19
CA THR A 191 1.40 -15.21 -1.30
C THR A 191 1.88 -13.82 -0.92
N VAL A 192 2.59 -13.67 0.20
CA VAL A 192 3.11 -12.37 0.62
C VAL A 192 4.34 -11.94 -0.18
N GLY A 193 5.10 -12.90 -0.70
CA GLY A 193 6.34 -12.68 -1.41
C GLY A 193 7.25 -11.71 -0.67
N LYS A 194 7.65 -10.63 -1.36
CA LYS A 194 8.54 -9.59 -0.82
C LYS A 194 7.81 -8.40 -0.20
N ARG A 195 6.47 -8.49 -0.07
CA ARG A 195 5.60 -7.45 0.50
C ARG A 195 5.44 -7.59 2.02
N SER A 196 5.92 -8.70 2.57
CA SER A 196 5.88 -9.01 4.00
C SER A 196 7.10 -8.46 4.72
N VAL A 197 6.87 -7.97 5.93
CA VAL A 197 7.92 -7.58 6.85
C VAL A 197 8.32 -8.70 7.82
N TYR A 198 7.61 -9.83 7.81
CA TYR A 198 7.83 -10.99 8.68
C TYR A 198 8.96 -11.88 8.16
N SER A 199 9.81 -12.37 9.06
CA SER A 199 10.85 -13.34 8.72
C SER A 199 10.25 -14.72 8.45
N SER A 200 11.00 -15.61 7.79
CA SER A 200 10.56 -17.00 7.58
C SER A 200 10.27 -17.72 8.89
N SER A 201 11.02 -17.47 9.97
CA SER A 201 10.74 -18.06 11.28
C SER A 201 9.41 -17.56 11.86
N GLU A 202 9.14 -16.26 11.76
CA GLU A 202 7.86 -15.68 12.19
C GLU A 202 6.69 -16.21 11.36
N ILE A 203 6.86 -16.37 10.04
CA ILE A 203 5.82 -16.97 9.18
C ILE A 203 5.50 -18.39 9.64
N ASN A 204 6.52 -19.21 9.95
CA ASN A 204 6.31 -20.56 10.46
C ASN A 204 5.54 -20.56 11.79
N GLU A 205 5.87 -19.65 12.71
CA GLU A 205 5.13 -19.51 13.98
C GLU A 205 3.70 -19.03 13.78
N ILE A 206 3.49 -18.05 12.91
CA ILE A 206 2.16 -17.51 12.56
C ILE A 206 1.28 -18.61 11.94
N ALA A 207 1.85 -19.43 11.06
CA ALA A 207 1.18 -20.51 10.35
C ALA A 207 0.69 -21.65 11.26
N LEU A 208 1.16 -21.73 12.52
CA LEU A 208 0.65 -22.70 13.50
C LEU A 208 -0.85 -22.52 13.79
N GLN A 209 -1.41 -21.36 13.44
CA GLN A 209 -2.83 -21.08 13.51
C GLN A 209 -3.36 -20.60 12.15
N PRO A 210 -4.64 -20.87 11.83
CA PRO A 210 -5.27 -20.35 10.63
C PRO A 210 -5.09 -18.83 10.53
N THR A 211 -4.41 -18.39 9.47
CA THR A 211 -3.99 -17.01 9.29
C THR A 211 -4.74 -16.35 8.14
N THR A 212 -5.12 -15.09 8.35
CA THR A 212 -5.62 -14.20 7.30
C THR A 212 -4.47 -13.38 6.75
N ILE A 213 -4.28 -13.44 5.43
CA ILE A 213 -3.31 -12.65 4.69
C ILE A 213 -4.05 -11.50 4.02
N ILE A 214 -3.63 -10.26 4.29
CA ILE A 214 -4.19 -9.05 3.67
C ILE A 214 -3.09 -8.41 2.82
N LEU A 215 -3.25 -8.44 1.51
CA LEU A 215 -2.40 -7.68 0.59
C LEU A 215 -3.08 -6.34 0.30
N PHE A 216 -2.35 -5.25 0.44
CA PHE A 216 -2.92 -3.91 0.32
C PHE A 216 -1.92 -2.90 -0.21
N ASN A 217 -2.43 -1.84 -0.82
CA ASN A 217 -1.66 -0.66 -1.18
C ASN A 217 -1.74 0.34 -0.02
N HIS A 218 -0.59 0.73 0.52
CA HIS A 218 -0.51 1.83 1.48
C HIS A 218 -0.68 3.16 0.74
N HIS A 219 -1.65 3.96 1.17
CA HIS A 219 -1.98 5.23 0.50
C HIS A 219 -1.32 6.41 1.21
N PHE A 220 -1.53 6.56 2.50
CA PHE A 220 -0.91 7.64 3.27
C PHE A 220 -0.96 7.41 4.78
N HIS A 221 -0.08 8.14 5.46
CA HIS A 221 -0.18 8.39 6.89
C HIS A 221 -1.04 9.62 7.17
N PHE A 222 -1.88 9.55 8.22
CA PHE A 222 -2.62 10.71 8.67
C PHE A 222 -1.65 11.77 9.19
N LYS A 223 -1.61 12.95 8.54
CA LYS A 223 -0.78 14.10 8.97
C LYS A 223 -0.96 14.43 10.46
N LYS A 224 -2.20 14.27 10.94
CA LYS A 224 -2.56 14.32 12.36
C LYS A 224 -3.23 13.00 12.73
N PRO A 225 -2.53 12.09 13.45
CA PRO A 225 -3.14 10.86 13.93
C PRO A 225 -4.43 11.13 14.71
N ILE A 226 -5.45 10.29 14.49
CA ILE A 226 -6.76 10.46 15.13
C ILE A 226 -6.75 9.65 16.42
N THR A 227 -6.74 10.34 17.55
CA THR A 227 -6.61 9.71 18.87
C THR A 227 -7.86 8.90 19.26
N LEU A 228 -7.68 7.89 20.10
CA LEU A 228 -8.79 7.14 20.69
C LEU A 228 -9.83 8.08 21.32
N LYS A 229 -9.41 9.13 22.03
CA LYS A 229 -10.33 10.12 22.60
C LYS A 229 -11.24 10.75 21.55
N ASN A 230 -10.69 11.09 20.38
CA ASN A 230 -11.49 11.65 19.29
C ASN A 230 -12.39 10.60 18.64
N LEU A 231 -11.92 9.37 18.47
CA LEU A 231 -12.72 8.27 17.92
C LEU A 231 -13.92 7.93 18.82
N LEU A 232 -13.72 7.93 20.14
CA LEU A 232 -14.81 7.77 21.13
C LEU A 232 -15.79 8.95 21.07
N LYS A 233 -15.29 10.19 20.97
CA LYS A 233 -16.14 11.39 20.90
C LYS A 233 -17.02 11.42 19.64
N LEU A 234 -16.55 10.80 18.55
CA LEU A 234 -17.26 10.73 17.27
C LEU A 234 -18.11 9.46 17.14
N ASP A 235 -18.23 8.66 18.20
CA ASP A 235 -18.94 7.37 18.22
C ASP A 235 -18.47 6.38 17.14
N ILE A 236 -17.22 6.53 16.67
CA ILE A 236 -16.60 5.61 15.70
C ILE A 236 -16.14 4.33 16.42
N LEU A 237 -15.71 4.46 17.69
CA LEU A 237 -15.27 3.36 18.53
C LEU A 237 -15.91 3.46 19.91
N ASN A 238 -16.12 2.30 20.54
CA ASN A 238 -16.57 2.19 21.93
C ASN A 238 -15.42 1.92 22.93
N GLY A 239 -14.20 1.77 22.42
CA GLY A 239 -13.01 1.43 23.21
C GLY A 239 -11.79 1.22 22.33
N SER A 240 -10.68 0.80 22.93
CA SER A 240 -9.51 0.40 22.14
C SER A 240 -9.82 -0.89 21.37
N PRO A 241 -9.67 -0.93 20.03
CA PRO A 241 -9.93 -2.12 19.25
C PRO A 241 -8.95 -3.24 19.64
N GLN A 242 -9.50 -4.43 19.89
CA GLN A 242 -8.71 -5.62 20.25
C GLN A 242 -8.54 -6.59 19.07
N SER A 243 -9.42 -6.49 18.07
CA SER A 243 -9.39 -7.28 16.84
C SER A 243 -9.75 -6.38 15.65
N ILE A 244 -9.63 -6.92 14.44
CA ILE A 244 -10.08 -6.23 13.23
C ILE A 244 -11.60 -6.01 13.34
N MET A 245 -12.04 -4.78 13.15
CA MET A 245 -13.46 -4.42 13.22
C MET A 245 -13.87 -3.53 12.05
N GLU A 246 -15.06 -3.77 11.53
CA GLU A 246 -15.71 -2.94 10.52
C GLU A 246 -16.32 -1.70 11.20
N ILE A 247 -16.20 -0.54 10.55
CA ILE A 247 -16.82 0.72 10.96
C ILE A 247 -17.76 1.21 9.85
N SER A 248 -18.85 1.86 10.26
CA SER A 248 -19.86 2.45 9.38
C SER A 248 -19.48 3.85 8.92
#